data_AF-A0A965FCZ9-F1
#
_entry.id   AF-A0A965FCZ9-F1
#
_cell.length_a   1.000
_cell.length_b   1.000
_cell.length_c   1.000
_cell.angle_alpha   90.00
_cell.angle_beta   90.00
_cell.angle_gamma   90.00
#
_symmetry.space_group_name_H-M   'P 1'
#
loop_
_entity.id
_entity.type
_entity.pdbx_description
1 polymer ?
#
loop_
_entity_poly.entity_id
_entity_poly.type
_entity_poly.pdbx_seq_one_letter_code
_entity_poly.pdbx_strand_id
1 'polypeptide(L)'
;DAAGRGLGRPWGTDFPSVTIRDMVRAQKRLMEKLGINRWLAVIGGSMGGMQVLEWAATYPEAVYAAAPIATAAHHSAQNIAFHEVGRAAIHSDPDWQGGRYWEADIIPAKGLSVARMVAHITYLSEKALTRKFGRRLRGASALTFLEDVFEVESYLRHQGSTFVRRFDANSYLTITRAMDFFDLAAEHEGDLAAAFRGTATRFFVASFNSDWLFPTSESRTLVRALNMAAANVSFVEIDSDKGHDAFLLEEPDFHRALGGFLAGCAERLGV
;
A
#
# COMPACT_ATOMS: atom_id res chain seq x y z
N ASP A 1 9.22 26.89 14.24
CA ASP A 1 10.50 26.18 14.46
C ASP A 1 11.65 27.10 14.04
N ALA A 2 12.89 26.61 14.05
CA ALA A 2 14.09 27.40 13.71
C ALA A 2 14.11 27.95 12.26
N ALA A 3 13.17 27.52 11.41
CA ALA A 3 12.98 28.04 10.05
C ALA A 3 11.82 29.04 9.95
N GLY A 4 11.27 29.52 11.08
CA GLY A 4 10.19 30.50 11.08
C GLY A 4 8.82 29.92 10.74
N ARG A 5 8.66 28.59 10.66
CA ARG A 5 7.33 27.98 10.48
C ARG A 5 6.55 28.07 11.79
N GLY A 6 5.41 28.74 11.76
CA GLY A 6 4.55 28.87 12.94
C GLY A 6 4.11 27.51 13.45
N LEU A 7 4.30 27.23 14.74
CA LEU A 7 3.58 26.16 15.42
C LEU A 7 2.08 26.49 15.30
N GLY A 8 1.30 25.62 14.68
CA GLY A 8 -0.15 25.79 14.52
C GLY A 8 -0.68 25.92 13.07
N ARG A 9 0.19 26.00 12.04
CA ARG A 9 -0.25 25.95 10.63
C ARG A 9 -0.06 24.55 10.02
N PRO A 10 -0.94 24.08 9.12
CA PRO A 10 -0.68 22.88 8.32
C PRO A 10 0.62 23.00 7.53
N TRP A 11 1.33 21.88 7.35
CA TRP A 11 2.61 21.86 6.62
C TRP A 11 2.43 22.01 5.10
N GLY A 12 1.42 21.34 4.54
CA GLY A 12 1.30 21.00 3.11
C GLY A 12 2.63 20.74 2.43
N THR A 13 2.99 21.53 1.44
CA THR A 13 4.22 21.32 0.65
C THR A 13 5.52 21.67 1.38
N ASP A 14 5.45 22.30 2.58
CA ASP A 14 6.61 22.43 3.47
C ASP A 14 6.91 21.10 4.21
N PHE A 15 6.01 20.11 4.17
CA PHE A 15 6.22 18.80 4.79
C PHE A 15 7.38 18.08 4.07
N PRO A 16 8.36 17.52 4.81
CA PRO A 16 9.50 16.87 4.17
C PRO A 16 9.06 15.64 3.38
N SER A 17 9.78 15.36 2.29
CA SER A 17 9.69 14.06 1.64
C SER A 17 10.03 12.96 2.65
N VAL A 18 9.17 11.95 2.75
CA VAL A 18 9.37 10.79 3.62
C VAL A 18 9.49 9.52 2.77
N THR A 19 10.28 8.58 3.27
CA THR A 19 10.45 7.24 2.70
C THR A 19 9.73 6.19 3.56
N ILE A 20 9.56 4.98 3.03
CA ILE A 20 9.10 3.83 3.83
C ILE A 20 10.02 3.61 5.05
N ARG A 21 11.34 3.76 4.89
CA ARG A 21 12.31 3.74 6.00
C ARG A 21 12.03 4.78 7.07
N ASP A 22 11.66 6.01 6.70
CA ASP A 22 11.30 7.05 7.66
C ASP A 22 10.03 6.68 8.44
N MET A 23 9.04 6.08 7.76
CA MET A 23 7.80 5.58 8.40
C MET A 23 8.12 4.47 9.42
N VAL A 24 8.95 3.50 9.03
CA VAL A 24 9.38 2.40 9.92
C VAL A 24 10.22 2.93 11.09
N ARG A 25 11.11 3.91 10.87
CA ARG A 25 11.87 4.55 11.95
C ARG A 25 10.95 5.27 12.94
N ALA A 26 9.87 5.91 12.48
CA ALA A 26 8.87 6.50 13.36
C ALA A 26 8.15 5.44 14.20
N GLN A 27 7.79 4.29 13.61
CA GLN A 27 7.20 3.15 14.32
C GLN A 27 8.17 2.54 15.33
N LYS A 28 9.46 2.43 15.01
CA LYS A 28 10.49 1.96 15.95
C LYS A 28 10.61 2.86 17.17
N ARG A 29 10.55 4.18 16.99
CA ARG A 29 10.52 5.13 18.12
C ARG A 29 9.29 4.95 19.00
N LEU A 30 8.13 4.65 18.40
CA LEU A 30 6.92 4.33 19.17
C LEU A 30 7.10 3.03 19.97
N MET A 31 7.59 1.97 19.33
CA MET A 31 7.90 0.69 19.98
C MET A 31 8.80 0.87 21.22
N GLU A 32 9.86 1.66 21.09
CA GLU A 32 10.77 1.99 22.21
C GLU A 32 10.06 2.74 23.33
N LYS A 33 9.18 3.69 23.00
CA LYS A 33 8.39 4.44 23.99
C LYS A 33 7.37 3.57 24.71
N LEU A 34 6.86 2.53 24.06
CA LEU A 34 5.99 1.53 24.67
C LEU A 34 6.75 0.51 25.53
N GLY A 35 8.09 0.56 25.56
CA GLY A 35 8.91 -0.40 26.30
C GLY A 35 8.91 -1.80 25.69
N ILE A 36 8.61 -1.91 24.39
CA ILE A 36 8.56 -3.18 23.67
C ILE A 36 9.94 -3.45 23.08
N ASN A 37 10.55 -4.57 23.45
CA ASN A 37 11.90 -4.94 22.98
C ASN A 37 11.90 -5.64 21.63
N ARG A 38 10.86 -6.46 21.37
CA ARG A 38 10.72 -7.24 20.15
C ARG A 38 9.25 -7.51 19.86
N TRP A 39 8.84 -7.33 18.60
CA TRP A 39 7.52 -7.74 18.14
C TRP A 39 7.48 -9.25 17.91
N LEU A 40 6.41 -9.91 18.38
CA LEU A 40 6.10 -11.28 17.96
C LEU A 40 5.97 -11.35 16.43
N ALA A 41 5.21 -10.41 15.85
CA ALA A 41 5.05 -10.31 14.41
C ALA A 41 4.85 -8.87 13.96
N VAL A 42 5.37 -8.53 12.78
CA VAL A 42 5.03 -7.32 12.01
C VAL A 42 4.28 -7.78 10.76
N ILE A 43 3.06 -7.29 10.54
CA ILE A 43 2.14 -7.76 9.52
C ILE A 43 1.64 -6.56 8.71
N GLY A 44 1.60 -6.68 7.39
CA GLY A 44 1.16 -5.58 6.54
C GLY A 44 0.90 -6.00 5.10
N GLY A 45 -0.19 -5.49 4.55
CA GLY A 45 -0.57 -5.65 3.15
C GLY A 45 -0.20 -4.43 2.31
N SER A 46 0.09 -4.61 1.00
CA SER A 46 0.35 -3.50 0.06
C SER A 46 1.52 -2.63 0.53
N MET A 47 1.38 -1.31 0.61
CA MET A 47 2.35 -0.40 1.25
C MET A 47 2.76 -0.84 2.67
N GLY A 48 1.84 -1.43 3.43
CA GLY A 48 2.16 -1.98 4.75
C GLY A 48 3.13 -3.16 4.64
N GLY A 49 3.07 -3.93 3.56
CA GLY A 49 4.02 -4.98 3.25
C GLY A 49 5.42 -4.43 2.97
N MET A 50 5.55 -3.30 2.27
CA MET A 50 6.84 -2.62 2.11
C MET A 50 7.44 -2.22 3.47
N GLN A 51 6.62 -1.71 4.37
CA GLN A 51 7.04 -1.38 5.74
C GLN A 51 7.47 -2.64 6.52
N VAL A 52 6.80 -3.78 6.33
CA VAL A 52 7.19 -5.06 6.93
C VAL A 52 8.57 -5.50 6.42
N LEU A 53 8.83 -5.38 5.12
CA LEU A 53 10.13 -5.71 4.53
C LEU A 53 11.23 -4.80 5.08
N GLU A 54 10.98 -3.50 5.14
CA GLU A 54 11.89 -2.51 5.72
C GLU A 54 12.16 -2.77 7.22
N TRP A 55 11.13 -3.16 7.99
CA TRP A 55 11.30 -3.59 9.38
C TRP A 55 12.25 -4.78 9.50
N ALA A 56 12.04 -5.80 8.67
CA ALA A 56 12.80 -7.04 8.72
C ALA A 56 14.25 -6.88 8.24
N ALA A 57 14.50 -5.95 7.30
CA ALA A 57 15.83 -5.63 6.81
C ALA A 57 16.60 -4.71 7.77
N THR A 58 15.96 -3.65 8.27
CA THR A 58 16.64 -2.60 9.05
C THR A 58 16.72 -2.93 10.55
N TYR A 59 15.73 -3.64 11.11
CA TYR A 59 15.68 -3.98 12.54
C TYR A 59 15.38 -5.47 12.78
N PRO A 60 16.18 -6.41 12.21
CA PRO A 60 15.90 -7.85 12.28
C PRO A 60 15.79 -8.39 13.72
N GLU A 61 16.54 -7.82 14.67
CA GLU A 61 16.49 -8.23 16.09
C GLU A 61 15.20 -7.78 16.80
N ALA A 62 14.54 -6.75 16.29
CA ALA A 62 13.30 -6.20 16.85
C ALA A 62 12.04 -6.93 16.34
N VAL A 63 12.19 -7.91 15.43
CA VAL A 63 11.09 -8.62 14.79
C VAL A 63 11.32 -10.12 14.91
N TYR A 64 10.36 -10.88 15.41
CA TYR A 64 10.45 -12.34 15.41
C TYR A 64 9.88 -12.93 14.12
N ALA A 65 8.71 -12.46 13.70
CA ALA A 65 8.07 -12.86 12.46
C ALA A 65 7.66 -11.65 11.60
N ALA A 66 7.73 -11.81 10.29
CA ALA A 66 7.35 -10.79 9.31
C ALA A 66 6.34 -11.39 8.33
N ALA A 67 5.21 -10.73 8.13
CA ALA A 67 4.16 -11.15 7.20
C ALA A 67 3.87 -10.07 6.15
N PRO A 68 4.72 -9.95 5.11
CA PRO A 68 4.44 -9.12 3.95
C PRO A 68 3.38 -9.78 3.06
N ILE A 69 2.28 -9.08 2.81
CA ILE A 69 1.10 -9.58 2.07
C ILE A 69 0.85 -8.70 0.85
N ALA A 70 0.59 -9.30 -0.32
CA ALA A 70 0.24 -8.57 -1.55
C ALA A 70 1.12 -7.32 -1.78
N THR A 71 2.44 -7.51 -1.75
CA THR A 71 3.43 -6.42 -1.82
C THR A 71 4.62 -6.83 -2.69
N ALA A 72 5.49 -5.87 -2.98
CA ALA A 72 6.77 -6.08 -3.63
C ALA A 72 7.91 -5.39 -2.86
N ALA A 73 9.15 -5.73 -3.23
CA ALA A 73 10.37 -5.09 -2.71
C ALA A 73 10.65 -3.72 -3.35
N HIS A 74 9.96 -3.39 -4.44
CA HIS A 74 9.94 -2.09 -5.10
C HIS A 74 8.67 -1.98 -5.96
N HIS A 75 8.34 -0.77 -6.40
CA HIS A 75 7.27 -0.56 -7.37
C HIS A 75 7.72 -0.87 -8.81
N SER A 76 6.87 -1.54 -9.58
CA SER A 76 7.06 -1.68 -11.02
C SER A 76 6.85 -0.35 -11.75
N ALA A 77 7.33 -0.26 -12.99
CA ALA A 77 7.05 0.88 -13.87
C ALA A 77 5.54 1.14 -14.03
N GLN A 78 4.71 0.10 -14.04
CA GLN A 78 3.26 0.22 -14.13
C GLN A 78 2.65 0.83 -12.85
N ASN A 79 3.13 0.44 -11.66
CA ASN A 79 2.70 1.04 -10.40
C ASN A 79 3.00 2.56 -10.40
N ILE A 80 4.23 2.92 -10.77
CA ILE A 80 4.69 4.32 -10.82
C ILE A 80 3.84 5.12 -11.82
N ALA A 81 3.51 4.55 -12.99
CA ALA A 81 2.68 5.21 -13.99
C ALA A 81 1.26 5.52 -13.47
N PHE A 82 0.60 4.58 -12.79
CA PHE A 82 -0.72 4.83 -12.20
C PHE A 82 -0.68 5.90 -11.12
N HIS A 83 0.35 5.86 -10.26
CA HIS A 83 0.56 6.90 -9.25
C HIS A 83 0.79 8.27 -9.88
N GLU A 84 1.54 8.35 -10.98
CA GLU A 84 1.76 9.62 -11.67
C GLU A 84 0.47 10.20 -12.25
N VAL A 85 -0.41 9.37 -12.83
CA VAL A 85 -1.74 9.83 -13.29
C VAL A 85 -2.54 10.43 -12.13
N GLY A 86 -2.54 9.78 -10.95
CA GLY A 86 -3.22 10.30 -9.77
C GLY A 86 -2.62 11.62 -9.26
N ARG A 87 -1.30 11.72 -9.22
CA ARG A 87 -0.61 12.96 -8.82
C ARG A 87 -0.85 14.10 -9.81
N ALA A 88 -0.79 13.84 -11.11
CA ALA A 88 -1.08 14.81 -12.15
C ALA A 88 -2.53 15.32 -12.06
N ALA A 89 -3.48 14.45 -11.72
CA ALA A 89 -4.87 14.86 -11.49
C ALA A 89 -5.00 15.84 -10.31
N ILE A 90 -4.26 15.62 -9.22
CA ILE A 90 -4.25 16.54 -8.07
C ILE A 90 -3.55 17.86 -8.43
N HIS A 91 -2.37 17.81 -9.07
CA HIS A 91 -1.63 19.02 -9.44
C HIS A 91 -2.36 19.91 -10.46
N SER A 92 -3.20 19.33 -11.31
CA SER A 92 -4.00 20.06 -12.30
C SER A 92 -5.31 20.62 -11.75
N ASP A 93 -5.69 20.28 -10.52
CA ASP A 93 -6.85 20.85 -9.86
C ASP A 93 -6.55 22.31 -9.45
N PRO A 94 -7.29 23.32 -9.96
CA PRO A 94 -7.09 24.71 -9.56
C PRO A 94 -7.24 24.94 -8.06
N ASP A 95 -8.05 24.12 -7.39
CA ASP A 95 -8.28 24.21 -5.95
C ASP A 95 -7.11 23.64 -5.14
N TRP A 96 -6.09 23.03 -5.76
CA TRP A 96 -4.89 22.55 -5.07
C TRP A 96 -3.99 23.70 -4.60
N GLN A 97 -3.99 24.84 -5.30
CA GLN A 97 -3.28 26.07 -4.93
C GLN A 97 -1.81 25.84 -4.48
N GLY A 98 -1.02 25.09 -5.26
CA GLY A 98 0.38 24.80 -4.90
C GLY A 98 0.54 24.00 -3.61
N GLY A 99 -0.52 23.28 -3.22
CA GLY A 99 -0.61 22.53 -1.98
C GLY A 99 -0.86 23.39 -0.75
N ARG A 100 -1.34 24.64 -0.89
CA ARG A 100 -1.75 25.54 0.21
C ARG A 100 -3.26 25.81 0.27
N TYR A 101 -4.07 24.89 -0.24
CA TYR A 101 -5.53 25.01 -0.37
C TYR A 101 -6.30 25.31 0.94
N TRP A 102 -5.75 24.94 2.10
CA TRP A 102 -6.34 25.28 3.39
C TRP A 102 -6.35 26.79 3.68
N GLU A 103 -5.50 27.59 3.02
CA GLU A 103 -5.47 29.05 3.21
C GLU A 103 -6.74 29.71 2.66
N ALA A 104 -7.41 29.05 1.71
CA ALA A 104 -8.67 29.50 1.14
C ALA A 104 -9.90 28.68 1.62
N ASP A 105 -9.72 27.82 2.63
CA ASP A 105 -10.77 26.90 3.14
C ASP A 105 -11.42 26.03 2.03
N ILE A 106 -10.60 25.59 1.06
CA ILE A 106 -11.02 24.71 -0.03
C ILE A 106 -10.19 23.43 -0.06
N ILE A 107 -10.63 22.45 -0.86
CA ILE A 107 -9.93 21.20 -1.10
C ILE A 107 -9.91 20.90 -2.61
N PRO A 108 -8.83 20.28 -3.15
CA PRO A 108 -8.75 19.84 -4.54
C PRO A 108 -9.57 18.56 -4.76
N ALA A 109 -10.88 18.68 -4.59
CA ALA A 109 -11.80 17.55 -4.57
C ALA A 109 -11.86 16.81 -5.92
N LYS A 110 -11.74 17.54 -7.03
CA LYS A 110 -11.85 16.95 -8.38
C LYS A 110 -10.62 16.11 -8.68
N GLY A 111 -9.43 16.69 -8.49
CA GLY A 111 -8.16 16.01 -8.69
C GLY A 111 -8.01 14.79 -7.79
N LEU A 112 -8.31 14.93 -6.49
CA LEU A 112 -8.23 13.82 -5.54
C LEU A 112 -9.26 12.73 -5.84
N SER A 113 -10.47 13.09 -6.29
CA SER A 113 -11.48 12.11 -6.71
C SER A 113 -10.99 11.29 -7.91
N VAL A 114 -10.42 11.93 -8.94
CA VAL A 114 -9.88 11.23 -10.12
C VAL A 114 -8.71 10.34 -9.71
N ALA A 115 -7.80 10.82 -8.87
CA ALA A 115 -6.70 10.02 -8.35
C ALA A 115 -7.22 8.76 -7.63
N ARG A 116 -8.27 8.90 -6.81
CA ARG A 116 -8.90 7.76 -6.16
C ARG A 116 -9.56 6.81 -7.16
N MET A 117 -10.25 7.32 -8.18
CA MET A 117 -10.90 6.48 -9.19
C MET A 117 -9.88 5.59 -9.91
N VAL A 118 -8.77 6.18 -10.35
CA VAL A 118 -7.68 5.45 -11.02
C VAL A 118 -7.10 4.38 -10.10
N ALA A 119 -6.79 4.75 -8.85
CA ALA A 119 -6.28 3.80 -7.87
C ALA A 119 -7.29 2.69 -7.55
N HIS A 120 -8.59 3.00 -7.46
CA HIS A 120 -9.62 2.00 -7.18
C HIS A 120 -9.78 0.97 -8.29
N ILE A 121 -9.51 1.35 -9.54
CA ILE A 121 -9.47 0.40 -10.67
C ILE A 121 -8.33 -0.61 -10.48
N THR A 122 -7.18 -0.17 -9.97
CA THR A 122 -6.03 -1.06 -9.77
C THR A 122 -6.20 -2.05 -8.65
N TYR A 123 -7.13 -1.81 -7.73
CA TYR A 123 -7.35 -2.70 -6.59
C TYR A 123 -8.23 -3.91 -6.89
N LEU A 124 -9.01 -3.83 -7.97
CA LEU A 124 -10.00 -4.85 -8.34
C LEU A 124 -9.49 -5.70 -9.49
N SER A 125 -9.89 -6.97 -9.53
CA SER A 125 -9.68 -7.81 -10.71
C SER A 125 -10.69 -7.48 -11.82
N GLU A 126 -10.33 -7.77 -13.07
CA GLU A 126 -11.26 -7.70 -14.21
C GLU A 126 -12.51 -8.56 -13.95
N LYS A 127 -12.33 -9.79 -13.46
CA LYS A 127 -13.44 -10.69 -13.14
C LYS A 127 -14.39 -10.09 -12.10
N ALA A 128 -13.86 -9.44 -11.06
CA ALA A 128 -14.67 -8.77 -10.04
C ALA A 128 -15.47 -7.59 -10.62
N LEU A 129 -14.84 -6.75 -11.46
CA LEU A 129 -15.53 -5.65 -12.13
C LEU A 129 -16.62 -6.15 -13.08
N THR A 130 -16.32 -7.18 -13.89
CA THR A 130 -17.27 -7.78 -14.83
C THR A 130 -18.44 -8.44 -14.10
N ARG A 131 -18.18 -9.23 -13.05
CA ARG A 131 -19.24 -9.81 -12.19
C ARG A 131 -20.09 -8.73 -11.55
N LYS A 132 -19.47 -7.69 -11.00
CA LYS A 132 -20.16 -6.65 -10.24
C LYS A 132 -20.95 -5.70 -11.12
N PHE A 133 -20.49 -5.35 -12.33
CA PHE A 133 -21.12 -4.30 -13.16
C PHE A 133 -21.45 -4.74 -14.58
N GLY A 134 -20.62 -5.59 -15.19
CA GLY A 134 -20.71 -5.95 -16.61
C GLY A 134 -20.79 -4.70 -17.48
N ARG A 135 -21.73 -4.69 -18.43
CA ARG A 135 -22.03 -3.52 -19.28
C ARG A 135 -23.37 -2.86 -18.92
N ARG A 136 -23.81 -2.96 -17.66
CA ARG A 136 -25.15 -2.49 -17.26
C ARG A 136 -25.22 -0.96 -17.32
N LEU A 137 -26.31 -0.47 -17.90
CA LEU A 137 -26.63 0.94 -18.04
C LEU A 137 -27.45 1.45 -16.86
N ARG A 138 -27.29 2.72 -16.50
CA ARG A 138 -28.06 3.35 -15.43
C ARG A 138 -29.30 4.04 -16.01
N GLY A 139 -30.44 3.36 -16.00
CA GLY A 139 -31.79 3.95 -16.17
C GLY A 139 -32.06 4.82 -17.41
N ALA A 140 -31.18 4.87 -18.40
CA ALA A 140 -31.25 5.85 -19.48
C ALA A 140 -32.17 5.40 -20.62
N SER A 141 -33.14 6.25 -20.98
CA SER A 141 -33.97 6.10 -22.18
C SER A 141 -33.27 6.55 -23.47
N ALA A 142 -32.08 7.15 -23.38
CA ALA A 142 -31.24 7.55 -24.51
C ALA A 142 -29.75 7.63 -24.12
N LEU A 143 -28.84 7.33 -25.05
CA LEU A 143 -27.39 7.49 -24.87
C LEU A 143 -27.01 8.97 -24.98
N THR A 144 -26.83 9.65 -23.84
CA THR A 144 -26.32 11.03 -23.79
C THR A 144 -24.84 11.04 -23.42
N PHE A 145 -24.08 12.00 -23.93
CA PHE A 145 -22.64 12.14 -23.63
C PHE A 145 -22.35 12.84 -22.29
N LEU A 146 -23.38 13.37 -21.62
CA LEU A 146 -23.23 14.31 -20.50
C LEU A 146 -23.52 13.70 -19.13
N GLU A 147 -24.01 12.46 -19.05
CA GLU A 147 -24.40 11.79 -17.80
C GLU A 147 -23.71 10.42 -17.65
N ASP A 148 -23.76 9.85 -16.44
CA ASP A 148 -23.27 8.48 -16.20
C ASP A 148 -24.12 7.48 -17.00
N VAL A 149 -23.50 6.83 -17.97
CA VAL A 149 -24.18 5.88 -18.85
C VAL A 149 -24.10 4.48 -18.26
N PHE A 150 -22.98 4.14 -17.61
CA PHE A 150 -22.75 2.82 -17.03
C PHE A 150 -22.74 2.83 -15.50
N GLU A 151 -23.22 1.73 -14.90
CA GLU A 151 -23.21 1.54 -13.43
C GLU A 151 -21.79 1.64 -12.83
N VAL A 152 -20.77 1.20 -13.58
CA VAL A 152 -19.36 1.29 -13.14
C VAL A 152 -18.87 2.73 -13.03
N GLU A 153 -19.34 3.65 -13.89
CA GLU A 153 -18.96 5.07 -13.86
C GLU A 153 -19.51 5.73 -12.60
N SER A 154 -20.81 5.52 -12.33
CA SER A 154 -21.49 5.97 -11.12
C SER A 154 -20.81 5.43 -9.85
N TYR A 155 -20.45 4.14 -9.85
CA TYR A 155 -19.71 3.54 -8.74
C TYR A 155 -18.36 4.20 -8.49
N LEU A 156 -17.55 4.42 -9.53
CA LEU A 156 -16.25 5.05 -9.40
C LEU A 156 -16.37 6.51 -8.91
N ARG A 157 -17.33 7.28 -9.42
CA ARG A 157 -17.62 8.64 -8.93
C ARG A 157 -18.03 8.65 -7.45
N HIS A 158 -18.84 7.66 -7.03
CA HIS A 158 -19.20 7.51 -5.62
C HIS A 158 -18.00 7.17 -4.73
N GLN A 159 -17.11 6.26 -5.18
CA GLN A 159 -15.87 5.94 -4.47
C GLN A 159 -14.93 7.15 -4.35
N GLY A 160 -14.78 7.92 -5.43
CA GLY A 160 -13.98 9.15 -5.45
C GLY A 160 -14.50 10.20 -4.47
N SER A 161 -15.79 10.54 -4.55
CA SER A 161 -16.41 11.54 -3.66
C SER A 161 -16.39 11.15 -2.19
N THR A 162 -16.54 9.87 -1.85
CA THR A 162 -16.46 9.37 -0.47
C THR A 162 -15.04 9.46 0.08
N PHE A 163 -14.03 9.19 -0.75
CA PHE A 163 -12.62 9.25 -0.35
C PHE A 163 -12.15 10.67 -0.04
N VAL A 164 -12.55 11.65 -0.87
CA VAL A 164 -12.20 13.07 -0.70
C VAL A 164 -12.59 13.62 0.68
N ARG A 165 -13.66 13.09 1.29
CA ARG A 165 -14.13 13.51 2.62
C ARG A 165 -13.24 13.04 3.77
N ARG A 166 -12.38 12.04 3.55
CA ARG A 166 -11.63 11.35 4.61
C ARG A 166 -10.12 11.31 4.37
N PHE A 167 -9.64 11.89 3.29
CA PHE A 167 -8.23 11.83 2.91
C PHE A 167 -7.74 13.17 2.38
N ASP A 168 -6.53 13.53 2.78
CA ASP A 168 -5.88 14.79 2.42
C ASP A 168 -5.05 14.63 1.15
N ALA A 169 -5.14 15.59 0.24
CA ALA A 169 -4.49 15.51 -1.08
C ALA A 169 -2.96 15.55 -0.95
N ASN A 170 -2.41 16.42 -0.12
CA ASN A 170 -0.96 16.48 0.10
C ASN A 170 -0.44 15.19 0.74
N SER A 171 -1.18 14.61 1.68
CA SER A 171 -0.88 13.30 2.26
C SER A 171 -0.86 12.19 1.19
N TYR A 172 -1.80 12.23 0.23
CA TYR A 172 -1.83 11.29 -0.90
C TYR A 172 -0.59 11.43 -1.78
N LEU A 173 -0.20 12.67 -2.12
CA LEU A 173 1.01 12.94 -2.89
C LEU A 173 2.27 12.41 -2.17
N THR A 174 2.39 12.70 -0.87
CA THR A 174 3.52 12.26 -0.04
C THR A 174 3.60 10.74 0.05
N ILE A 175 2.48 10.07 0.34
CA ILE A 175 2.45 8.62 0.53
C ILE A 175 2.74 7.88 -0.77
N THR A 176 2.09 8.26 -1.88
CA THR A 176 2.33 7.60 -3.18
C THR A 176 3.77 7.79 -3.65
N ARG A 177 4.38 8.95 -3.36
CA ARG A 177 5.79 9.18 -3.65
C ARG A 177 6.73 8.35 -2.77
N ALA A 178 6.41 8.18 -1.49
CA ALA A 178 7.18 7.31 -0.59
C ALA A 178 7.18 5.86 -1.07
N MET A 179 6.05 5.37 -1.59
CA MET A 179 5.95 4.03 -2.19
C MET A 179 6.79 3.92 -3.47
N ASP A 180 6.74 4.93 -4.35
CA ASP A 180 7.50 4.93 -5.60
C ASP A 180 9.02 4.99 -5.38
N PHE A 181 9.47 5.62 -4.29
CA PHE A 181 10.90 5.66 -3.92
C PHE A 181 11.38 4.42 -3.17
N PHE A 182 10.47 3.55 -2.73
CA PHE A 182 10.88 2.33 -2.05
C PHE A 182 11.49 1.35 -3.04
N ASP A 183 12.78 1.07 -2.87
CA ASP A 183 13.48 0.01 -3.56
C ASP A 183 14.49 -0.64 -2.61
N LEU A 184 14.05 -1.72 -1.97
CA LEU A 184 14.87 -2.44 -1.00
C LEU A 184 16.07 -3.12 -1.67
N ALA A 185 15.99 -3.47 -2.95
CA ALA A 185 17.12 -4.09 -3.64
C ALA A 185 18.20 -3.03 -3.94
N ALA A 186 17.80 -1.84 -4.42
CA ALA A 186 18.73 -0.77 -4.74
C ALA A 186 19.57 -0.30 -3.53
N GLU A 187 19.00 -0.33 -2.32
CA GLU A 187 19.73 -0.03 -1.09
C GLU A 187 20.80 -1.06 -0.74
N HIS A 188 20.76 -2.23 -1.39
CA HIS A 188 21.69 -3.34 -1.23
C HIS A 188 22.40 -3.68 -2.55
N GLU A 189 22.79 -2.66 -3.33
CA GLU A 189 23.54 -2.79 -4.59
C GLU A 189 22.83 -3.66 -5.65
N GLY A 190 21.49 -3.73 -5.56
CA GLY A 190 20.66 -4.57 -6.43
C GLY A 190 20.51 -6.03 -5.96
N ASP A 191 21.20 -6.45 -4.90
CA ASP A 191 21.04 -7.78 -4.30
C ASP A 191 19.97 -7.76 -3.19
N LEU A 192 18.72 -8.06 -3.55
CA LEU A 192 17.63 -8.16 -2.58
C LEU A 192 17.90 -9.22 -1.48
N ALA A 193 18.67 -10.28 -1.75
CA ALA A 193 18.98 -11.26 -0.73
C ALA A 193 19.91 -10.70 0.35
N ALA A 194 20.78 -9.74 0.00
CA ALA A 194 21.65 -9.06 0.95
C ALA A 194 20.89 -8.29 2.03
N ALA A 195 19.66 -7.82 1.76
CA ALA A 195 18.79 -7.20 2.74
C ALA A 195 18.39 -8.13 3.91
N PHE A 196 18.46 -9.45 3.70
CA PHE A 196 17.99 -10.44 4.68
C PHE A 196 19.09 -11.40 5.17
N ARG A 197 20.36 -11.17 4.80
CA ARG A 197 21.47 -12.07 5.20
C ARG A 197 21.60 -12.13 6.72
N GLY A 198 21.67 -13.34 7.25
CA GLY A 198 21.83 -13.58 8.70
C GLY A 198 20.58 -13.29 9.52
N THR A 199 19.44 -12.99 8.90
CA THR A 199 18.19 -12.74 9.62
C THR A 199 17.72 -13.99 10.37
N ALA A 200 17.33 -13.83 11.63
CA ALA A 200 16.62 -14.84 12.40
C ALA A 200 15.08 -14.74 12.22
N THR A 201 14.62 -13.71 11.49
CA THR A 201 13.19 -13.45 11.26
C THR A 201 12.55 -14.58 10.45
N ARG A 202 11.35 -14.98 10.87
CA ARG A 202 10.50 -15.93 10.15
C ARG A 202 9.56 -15.18 9.22
N PHE A 203 9.43 -15.61 7.97
CA PHE A 203 8.64 -14.92 6.96
C PHE A 203 7.41 -15.72 6.55
N PHE A 204 6.27 -15.03 6.49
CA PHE A 204 5.04 -15.50 5.85
C PHE A 204 4.72 -14.57 4.67
N VAL A 205 4.96 -15.04 3.46
CA VAL A 205 4.64 -14.29 2.24
C VAL A 205 3.32 -14.80 1.69
N ALA A 206 2.38 -13.89 1.45
CA ALA A 206 1.10 -14.22 0.83
C ALA A 206 0.83 -13.37 -0.41
N SER A 207 0.36 -14.00 -1.49
CA SER A 207 -0.12 -13.34 -2.70
C SER A 207 -1.52 -13.82 -3.08
N PHE A 208 -2.17 -13.10 -4.00
CA PHE A 208 -3.49 -13.45 -4.52
C PHE A 208 -3.40 -13.55 -6.05
N ASN A 209 -3.87 -14.65 -6.63
CA ASN A 209 -3.63 -14.96 -8.04
C ASN A 209 -4.30 -13.99 -9.04
N SER A 210 -5.32 -13.23 -8.62
CA SER A 210 -5.96 -12.17 -9.42
C SER A 210 -5.45 -10.76 -9.12
N ASP A 211 -4.52 -10.61 -8.18
CA ASP A 211 -3.83 -9.35 -7.94
C ASP A 211 -2.90 -9.06 -9.13
N TRP A 212 -3.21 -7.99 -9.84
CA TRP A 212 -2.39 -7.52 -10.96
C TRP A 212 -1.61 -6.24 -10.60
N LEU A 213 -1.88 -5.63 -9.44
CA LEU A 213 -1.14 -4.49 -8.94
C LEU A 213 0.17 -4.94 -8.27
N PHE A 214 0.12 -6.03 -7.51
CA PHE A 214 1.27 -6.73 -6.93
C PHE A 214 1.17 -8.23 -7.26
N PRO A 215 1.51 -8.61 -8.51
CA PRO A 215 1.30 -9.98 -8.97
C PRO A 215 2.12 -10.99 -8.18
N THR A 216 1.66 -12.25 -8.16
CA THR A 216 2.37 -13.35 -7.49
C THR A 216 3.84 -13.46 -7.91
N SER A 217 4.20 -13.04 -9.13
CA SER A 217 5.61 -12.99 -9.57
C SER A 217 6.50 -12.16 -8.64
N GLU A 218 5.99 -11.05 -8.09
CA GLU A 218 6.73 -10.20 -7.14
C GLU A 218 6.96 -10.94 -5.81
N SER A 219 5.92 -11.60 -5.29
CA SER A 219 6.05 -12.44 -4.09
C SER A 219 7.02 -13.60 -4.31
N ARG A 220 7.02 -14.23 -5.49
CA ARG A 220 7.99 -15.28 -5.84
C ARG A 220 9.42 -14.73 -5.93
N THR A 221 9.62 -13.50 -6.42
CA THR A 221 10.93 -12.84 -6.41
C THR A 221 11.42 -12.60 -4.98
N LEU A 222 10.57 -12.09 -4.10
CA LEU A 222 10.89 -11.93 -2.68
C LEU A 222 11.25 -13.27 -2.02
N VAL A 223 10.45 -14.31 -2.24
CA VAL A 223 10.69 -15.66 -1.67
C VAL A 223 12.02 -16.24 -2.16
N ARG A 224 12.38 -16.03 -3.44
CA ARG A 224 13.71 -16.43 -3.96
C ARG A 224 14.84 -15.71 -3.23
N ALA A 225 14.73 -14.40 -3.02
CA ALA A 225 15.73 -13.63 -2.27
C ALA A 225 15.86 -14.11 -0.81
N LEU A 226 14.73 -14.36 -0.13
CA LEU A 226 14.71 -14.92 1.23
C LEU A 226 15.38 -16.30 1.30
N ASN A 227 15.11 -17.17 0.33
CA ASN A 227 15.76 -18.49 0.24
C ASN A 227 17.28 -18.35 -0.02
N MET A 228 17.71 -17.44 -0.88
CA MET A 228 19.13 -17.16 -1.13
C MET A 228 19.85 -16.63 0.13
N ALA A 229 19.13 -15.88 0.99
CA ALA A 229 19.62 -15.42 2.28
C ALA A 229 19.58 -16.50 3.38
N ALA A 230 19.12 -17.72 3.06
CA ALA A 230 18.86 -18.81 4.00
C ALA A 230 17.85 -18.44 5.12
N ALA A 231 16.95 -17.49 4.85
CA ALA A 231 15.90 -17.09 5.78
C ALA A 231 14.79 -18.16 5.89
N ASN A 232 14.12 -18.22 7.04
CA ASN A 232 12.99 -19.14 7.23
C ASN A 232 11.73 -18.54 6.60
N VAL A 233 11.35 -19.01 5.41
CA VAL A 233 10.20 -18.45 4.66
C VAL A 233 9.15 -19.52 4.35
N SER A 234 7.88 -19.15 4.53
CA SER A 234 6.71 -19.84 4.01
C SER A 234 6.01 -18.95 2.99
N PHE A 235 5.57 -19.53 1.88
CA PHE A 235 4.85 -18.81 0.82
C PHE A 235 3.52 -19.49 0.53
N VAL A 236 2.46 -18.70 0.42
CA VAL A 236 1.14 -19.16 -0.03
C VAL A 236 0.60 -18.24 -1.11
N GLU A 237 0.12 -18.84 -2.19
CA GLU A 237 -0.68 -18.16 -3.22
C GLU A 237 -2.16 -18.50 -2.96
N ILE A 238 -2.97 -17.47 -2.71
CA ILE A 238 -4.40 -17.60 -2.43
C ILE A 238 -5.17 -17.47 -3.74
N ASP A 239 -6.03 -18.45 -4.04
CA ASP A 239 -6.98 -18.33 -5.13
C ASP A 239 -8.11 -17.40 -4.72
N SER A 240 -8.16 -16.21 -5.33
CA SER A 240 -9.17 -15.20 -5.04
C SER A 240 -9.47 -14.46 -6.32
N ASP A 241 -10.73 -14.12 -6.55
CA ASP A 241 -11.14 -13.27 -7.66
C ASP A 241 -11.22 -11.78 -7.29
N LYS A 242 -10.79 -11.39 -6.09
CA LYS A 242 -11.02 -10.04 -5.54
C LYS A 242 -9.93 -9.03 -5.86
N GLY A 243 -8.87 -9.44 -6.55
CA GLY A 243 -7.74 -8.58 -6.92
C GLY A 243 -6.85 -8.25 -5.73
N HIS A 244 -6.25 -7.07 -5.76
CA HIS A 244 -5.37 -6.59 -4.69
C HIS A 244 -6.10 -6.43 -3.35
N ASP A 245 -7.36 -5.98 -3.37
CA ASP A 245 -8.14 -5.79 -2.14
C ASP A 245 -8.49 -7.10 -1.42
N ALA A 246 -8.15 -8.27 -1.98
CA ALA A 246 -8.44 -9.57 -1.38
C ALA A 246 -7.99 -9.69 0.09
N PHE A 247 -6.82 -9.16 0.46
CA PHE A 247 -6.32 -9.23 1.85
C PHE A 247 -7.14 -8.39 2.86
N LEU A 248 -8.00 -7.48 2.38
CA LEU A 248 -8.91 -6.67 3.19
C LEU A 248 -10.33 -7.26 3.26
N LEU A 249 -10.58 -8.33 2.52
CA LEU A 249 -11.89 -8.95 2.36
C LEU A 249 -11.90 -10.33 3.00
N GLU A 250 -13.08 -10.94 3.07
CA GLU A 250 -13.23 -12.27 3.66
C GLU A 250 -12.53 -13.32 2.79
N GLU A 251 -11.37 -13.78 3.24
CA GLU A 251 -10.56 -14.81 2.58
C GLU A 251 -10.21 -15.92 3.58
N PRO A 252 -11.08 -16.94 3.76
CA PRO A 252 -10.92 -17.94 4.81
C PRO A 252 -9.59 -18.71 4.75
N ASP A 253 -9.11 -19.03 3.54
CA ASP A 253 -7.84 -19.76 3.37
C ASP A 253 -6.64 -18.87 3.69
N PHE A 254 -6.69 -17.57 3.36
CA PHE A 254 -5.69 -16.59 3.78
C PHE A 254 -5.64 -16.46 5.30
N HIS A 255 -6.79 -16.28 5.95
CA HIS A 255 -6.87 -16.14 7.40
C HIS A 255 -6.41 -17.40 8.13
N ARG A 256 -6.74 -18.60 7.61
CA ARG A 256 -6.27 -19.88 8.17
C ARG A 256 -4.75 -20.02 8.05
N ALA A 257 -4.18 -19.68 6.90
CA ALA A 257 -2.74 -19.74 6.67
C ALA A 257 -1.96 -18.77 7.56
N LEU A 258 -2.37 -17.49 7.62
CA LEU A 258 -1.74 -16.48 8.47
C LEU A 258 -1.91 -16.84 9.96
N GLY A 259 -3.11 -17.25 10.37
CA GLY A 259 -3.38 -17.66 11.75
C GLY A 259 -2.51 -18.85 12.19
N GLY A 260 -2.39 -19.88 11.35
CA GLY A 260 -1.52 -21.03 11.62
C GLY A 260 -0.05 -20.64 11.74
N PHE A 261 0.44 -19.75 10.88
CA PHE A 261 1.80 -19.22 10.96
C PHE A 261 2.05 -18.47 12.27
N LEU A 262 1.14 -17.58 12.68
CA LEU A 262 1.25 -16.81 13.91
C LEU A 262 1.18 -17.70 15.15
N ALA A 263 0.25 -18.66 15.18
CA ALA A 263 0.12 -19.62 16.27
C ALA A 263 1.41 -20.46 16.43
N GLY A 264 1.98 -20.95 15.33
CA GLY A 264 3.25 -21.68 15.38
C GLY A 264 4.45 -20.81 15.79
N CYS A 265 4.41 -19.50 15.51
CA CYS A 265 5.43 -18.56 16.01
C CYS A 265 5.29 -18.33 17.52
N ALA A 266 4.06 -18.16 18.02
CA ALA A 266 3.77 -18.01 19.45
C ALA A 266 4.18 -19.27 20.24
N GLU A 267 3.82 -20.46 19.75
CA GLU A 267 4.19 -21.74 20.35
C GLU A 267 5.71 -21.90 20.48
N ARG A 268 6.47 -21.53 19.43
CA ARG A 268 7.95 -21.59 19.47
C ARG A 268 8.58 -20.61 20.45
N LEU A 269 7.91 -19.51 20.77
CA LEU A 269 8.34 -18.55 21.78
C LEU A 269 7.81 -18.86 23.19
N GLY A 270 6.86 -19.80 23.31
CA GLY A 270 6.21 -20.14 24.57
C GLY A 270 5.30 -19.03 25.11
N VAL A 271 4.64 -18.28 24.21
CA VAL A 271 3.68 -17.20 24.54
C VAL A 271 2.27 -17.48 24.05
#